data_AF-A0A965SGZ6-F1
#
_entry.id   AF-A0A965SGZ6-F1
#
_cell.length_a   1.000
_cell.length_b   1.000
_cell.length_c   1.000
_cell.angle_alpha   90.00
_cell.angle_beta   90.00
_cell.angle_gamma   90.00
#
_symmetry.space_group_name_H-M   'P 1'
#
loop_
_entity.id
_entity.type
_entity.pdbx_description
1 polymer ?
#
loop_
_entity_poly.entity_id
_entity_poly.type
_entity_poly.pdbx_seq_one_letter_code
_entity_poly.pdbx_strand_id
1 'polypeptide(L)'
;MNDLTTALAGTATLVAAAFTLVVADRWHRRRLAHHGSWSIAMATFTVGSFALWWATAAGWSSGVFRVFFTAGAVLNVSWLALGSLALLSGERVARWGRVALALFSAFAVGVMSVAPTRGDFFADQLPRARDHFGALPRVLAAVGSGVPAVVIFAGALWSIVRLARRRAPAATTAHRRVTVSPRRLMMSNLLIALGTLVLSASGSLAGRLGEERAFTVTLSVGVVILFAGFLTASVRTSTQFATQHLAR
;
A
#
# COMPACT_ATOMS: atom_id res chain seq x y z
N MET A 1 11.45 -23.16 13.89
CA MET A 1 10.68 -22.33 12.94
C MET A 1 9.30 -22.10 13.53
N ASN A 2 8.74 -20.91 13.34
CA ASN A 2 7.41 -20.59 13.90
C ASN A 2 6.36 -20.68 12.80
N ASP A 3 5.76 -21.86 12.64
CA ASP A 3 4.86 -22.20 11.53
C ASP A 3 3.71 -21.19 11.34
N LEU A 4 3.21 -20.62 12.43
CA LEU A 4 2.18 -19.59 12.38
C LEU A 4 2.64 -18.30 11.68
N THR A 5 3.86 -17.84 11.94
CA THR A 5 4.38 -16.60 11.33
C THR A 5 4.61 -16.81 9.84
N THR A 6 5.18 -17.95 9.47
CA THR A 6 5.34 -18.34 8.08
C THR A 6 4.00 -18.43 7.35
N ALA A 7 2.99 -19.07 7.95
CA ALA A 7 1.65 -19.16 7.36
C ALA A 7 0.99 -17.79 7.18
N LEU A 8 1.10 -16.89 8.16
CA LEU A 8 0.56 -15.54 8.09
C LEU A 8 1.26 -14.69 7.04
N ALA A 9 2.59 -14.74 6.95
CA ALA A 9 3.36 -14.05 5.91
C ALA A 9 3.02 -14.57 4.51
N GLY A 10 2.84 -15.90 4.37
CA GLY A 10 2.40 -16.52 3.12
C GLY A 10 1.00 -16.07 2.73
N THR A 11 0.07 -16.03 3.69
CA THR A 11 -1.29 -15.51 3.49
C THR A 11 -1.26 -14.05 3.04
N ALA A 12 -0.50 -13.21 3.73
CA ALA A 12 -0.33 -11.80 3.36
C ALA A 12 0.20 -11.65 1.91
N THR A 13 1.14 -12.51 1.52
CA THR A 13 1.72 -12.53 0.18
C THR A 13 0.70 -12.91 -0.88
N LEU A 14 -0.07 -13.99 -0.66
CA LEU A 14 -1.09 -14.45 -1.60
C LEU A 14 -2.20 -13.40 -1.77
N VAL A 15 -2.67 -12.82 -0.66
CA VAL A 15 -3.69 -11.76 -0.69
C VAL A 15 -3.16 -10.52 -1.39
N ALA A 16 -1.93 -10.10 -1.10
CA ALA A 16 -1.28 -8.98 -1.79
C ALA A 16 -1.13 -9.25 -3.28
N ALA A 17 -0.71 -10.45 -3.68
CA ALA A 17 -0.56 -10.83 -5.09
C ALA A 17 -1.91 -10.78 -5.82
N ALA A 18 -2.96 -11.36 -5.23
CA ALA A 18 -4.31 -11.27 -5.77
C ALA A 18 -4.77 -9.82 -5.90
N PHE A 19 -4.51 -8.99 -4.88
CA PHE A 19 -4.83 -7.58 -4.91
C PHE A 19 -4.08 -6.85 -6.04
N THR A 20 -2.78 -7.08 -6.19
CA THR A 20 -1.95 -6.54 -7.28
C THR A 20 -2.52 -6.91 -8.64
N LEU A 21 -2.86 -8.18 -8.88
CA LEU A 21 -3.43 -8.66 -10.14
C LEU A 21 -4.78 -8.01 -10.45
N VAL A 22 -5.66 -7.89 -9.46
CA VAL A 22 -6.97 -7.25 -9.63
C VAL A 22 -6.82 -5.77 -9.98
N VAL A 23 -5.90 -5.05 -9.33
CA VAL A 23 -5.63 -3.64 -9.63
C VAL A 23 -5.00 -3.49 -11.02
N ALA A 24 -4.06 -4.36 -11.38
CA ALA A 24 -3.37 -4.38 -12.67
C ALA A 24 -4.30 -4.70 -13.85
N ASP A 25 -5.17 -5.70 -13.75
CA ASP A 25 -6.19 -5.99 -14.78
C ASP A 25 -7.09 -4.77 -15.00
N ARG A 26 -7.46 -4.09 -13.92
CA ARG A 26 -8.26 -2.86 -14.01
C ARG A 26 -7.52 -1.71 -14.69
N TRP A 27 -6.24 -1.55 -14.39
CA TRP A 27 -5.40 -0.58 -15.06
C TRP A 27 -5.30 -0.89 -16.54
N HIS A 28 -5.08 -2.15 -16.92
CA HIS A 28 -5.00 -2.57 -18.32
C HIS A 28 -6.31 -2.27 -19.08
N ARG A 29 -7.47 -2.55 -18.47
CA ARG A 29 -8.78 -2.33 -19.09
C ARG A 29 -9.21 -0.86 -19.20
N ARG A 30 -8.78 0.01 -18.29
CA ARG A 30 -9.26 1.42 -18.23
C ARG A 30 -8.18 2.47 -18.54
N ARG A 31 -6.90 2.10 -18.52
CA ARG A 31 -5.69 2.93 -18.74
C ARG A 31 -5.63 4.26 -18.00
N LEU A 32 -6.37 4.43 -16.89
CA LEU A 32 -6.32 5.67 -16.12
C LEU A 32 -5.00 5.76 -15.33
N ALA A 33 -4.34 6.92 -15.39
CA ALA A 33 -3.01 7.14 -14.83
C ALA A 33 -2.88 6.84 -13.32
N HIS A 34 -3.94 7.04 -12.54
CA HIS A 34 -3.97 6.75 -11.10
C HIS A 34 -3.95 5.25 -10.77
N HIS A 35 -4.45 4.39 -11.68
CA HIS A 35 -4.40 2.95 -11.47
C HIS A 35 -2.97 2.40 -11.62
N GLY A 36 -2.13 3.02 -12.45
CA GLY A 36 -0.74 2.60 -12.64
C GLY A 36 0.11 2.74 -11.37
N SER A 37 0.00 3.87 -10.65
CA SER A 37 0.73 4.06 -9.38
C SER A 37 0.27 3.11 -8.28
N TRP A 38 -1.04 2.82 -8.21
CA TRP A 38 -1.56 1.84 -7.25
C TRP A 38 -1.13 0.42 -7.59
N SER A 39 -1.09 0.04 -8.87
CA SER A 39 -0.54 -1.25 -9.29
C SER A 39 0.92 -1.41 -8.86
N ILE A 40 1.75 -0.37 -9.02
CA ILE A 40 3.15 -0.41 -8.59
C ILE A 40 3.25 -0.52 -7.06
N ALA A 41 2.47 0.27 -6.32
CA ALA A 41 2.44 0.19 -4.85
C ALA A 41 2.07 -1.22 -4.38
N MET A 42 1.01 -1.81 -4.93
CA MET A 42 0.59 -3.17 -4.58
C MET A 42 1.63 -4.22 -4.99
N ALA A 43 2.27 -4.08 -6.16
CA ALA A 43 3.34 -4.96 -6.58
C ALA A 43 4.53 -4.90 -5.61
N THR A 44 4.94 -3.71 -5.17
CA THR A 44 5.99 -3.57 -4.15
C THR A 44 5.53 -4.14 -2.80
N PHE A 45 4.26 -4.02 -2.44
CA PHE A 45 3.70 -4.68 -1.25
C PHE A 45 3.81 -6.21 -1.36
N THR A 46 3.44 -6.79 -2.51
CA THR A 46 3.57 -8.23 -2.76
C THR A 46 5.03 -8.69 -2.64
N VAL A 47 5.96 -7.96 -3.25
CA VAL A 47 7.40 -8.29 -3.18
C VAL A 47 7.91 -8.21 -1.74
N GLY A 48 7.52 -7.19 -0.99
CA GLY A 48 7.86 -7.07 0.44
C GLY A 48 7.29 -8.22 1.27
N SER A 49 6.00 -8.52 1.13
CA SER A 49 5.36 -9.64 1.84
C SER A 49 5.98 -10.98 1.47
N PHE A 50 6.30 -11.20 0.21
CA PHE A 50 6.98 -12.42 -0.25
C PHE A 50 8.38 -12.55 0.36
N ALA A 51 9.15 -11.46 0.42
CA ALA A 51 10.45 -11.46 1.08
C ALA A 51 10.34 -11.78 2.58
N LEU A 52 9.31 -11.28 3.26
CA LEU A 52 9.04 -11.65 4.66
C LEU A 52 8.65 -13.12 4.79
N TRP A 53 7.78 -13.63 3.93
CA TRP A 53 7.43 -15.05 3.90
C TRP A 53 8.66 -15.93 3.69
N TRP A 54 9.51 -15.58 2.72
CA TRP A 54 10.76 -16.27 2.48
C TRP A 54 11.68 -16.23 3.71
N ALA A 55 11.83 -15.06 4.32
CA ALA A 55 12.66 -14.91 5.52
C ALA A 55 12.15 -15.76 6.70
N THR A 56 10.85 -15.80 6.91
CA THR A 56 10.24 -16.59 7.99
C THR A 56 10.21 -18.09 7.69
N ALA A 57 10.37 -18.51 6.43
CA ALA A 57 10.43 -19.91 6.02
C ALA A 57 11.87 -20.45 5.96
N ALA A 58 12.80 -19.67 5.41
CA ALA A 58 14.16 -20.10 5.07
C ALA A 58 15.26 -19.34 5.82
N GLY A 59 14.90 -18.34 6.62
CA GLY A 59 15.83 -17.48 7.37
C GLY A 59 16.13 -16.16 6.68
N TRP A 60 16.55 -15.18 7.48
CA TRP A 60 16.98 -13.87 6.99
C TRP A 60 18.36 -13.93 6.32
N SER A 61 18.50 -13.18 5.24
CA SER A 61 19.78 -12.95 4.56
C SER A 61 19.88 -11.51 4.07
N SER A 62 21.09 -11.06 3.73
CA SER A 62 21.31 -9.71 3.21
C SER A 62 20.42 -9.40 2.00
N GLY A 63 20.33 -10.33 1.04
CA GLY A 63 19.52 -10.14 -0.16
C GLY A 63 18.02 -10.00 0.16
N VAL A 64 17.48 -10.91 0.96
CA VAL A 64 16.06 -10.91 1.36
C VAL A 64 15.72 -9.64 2.13
N PHE A 65 16.58 -9.23 3.08
CA PHE A 65 16.38 -8.01 3.85
C PHE A 65 16.42 -6.75 2.99
N ARG A 66 17.33 -6.67 2.01
CA ARG A 66 17.38 -5.54 1.06
C ARG A 66 16.09 -5.44 0.25
N VAL A 67 15.59 -6.57 -0.26
CA VAL A 67 14.33 -6.61 -1.04
C VAL A 67 13.17 -6.18 -0.16
N PHE A 68 13.03 -6.77 1.03
CA PHE A 68 12.00 -6.42 2.01
C PHE A 68 12.01 -4.93 2.36
N PHE A 69 13.19 -4.40 2.70
CA PHE A 69 13.36 -3.01 3.12
C PHE A 69 13.11 -2.03 1.97
N THR A 70 13.65 -2.29 0.78
CA THR A 70 13.45 -1.42 -0.39
C THR A 70 11.99 -1.39 -0.80
N ALA A 71 11.38 -2.56 -0.93
CA ALA A 71 9.99 -2.69 -1.36
C ALA A 71 9.05 -2.04 -0.34
N GLY A 72 9.14 -2.42 0.95
CA GLY A 72 8.24 -1.96 1.99
C GLY A 72 8.53 -0.54 2.49
N ALA A 73 9.74 -0.29 2.98
CA ALA A 73 10.06 0.93 3.72
C ALA A 73 10.48 2.10 2.82
N VAL A 74 10.99 1.85 1.61
CA VAL A 74 11.47 2.91 0.72
C VAL A 74 10.44 3.27 -0.34
N LEU A 75 9.87 2.28 -1.04
CA LEU A 75 9.10 2.54 -2.25
C LEU A 75 7.59 2.52 -2.05
N ASN A 76 7.06 1.59 -1.26
CA ASN A 76 5.62 1.31 -1.20
C ASN A 76 4.78 2.57 -0.92
N VAL A 77 5.07 3.24 0.20
CA VAL A 77 4.28 4.39 0.68
C VAL A 77 4.34 5.55 -0.31
N SER A 78 5.49 5.78 -0.95
CA SER A 78 5.64 6.81 -1.99
C SER A 78 4.72 6.58 -3.18
N TRP A 79 4.69 5.35 -3.72
CA TRP A 79 3.82 5.01 -4.85
C TRP A 79 2.34 5.07 -4.48
N LEU A 80 2.02 4.72 -3.24
CA LEU A 80 0.68 4.81 -2.68
C LEU A 80 0.21 6.27 -2.57
N ALA A 81 1.06 7.16 -2.02
CA ALA A 81 0.77 8.58 -1.90
C ALA A 81 0.61 9.27 -3.25
N LEU A 82 1.44 8.93 -4.23
CA LEU A 82 1.33 9.47 -5.58
C LEU A 82 -0.03 9.13 -6.23
N GLY A 83 -0.54 7.92 -5.99
CA GLY A 83 -1.87 7.54 -6.45
C GLY A 83 -2.98 8.39 -5.81
N SER A 84 -2.85 8.72 -4.53
CA SER A 84 -3.77 9.63 -3.83
C SER A 84 -3.66 11.07 -4.33
N LEU A 85 -2.44 11.58 -4.53
CA LEU A 85 -2.19 12.93 -5.05
C LEU A 85 -2.73 13.11 -6.47
N ALA A 86 -2.60 12.08 -7.32
CA ALA A 86 -3.11 12.12 -8.69
C ALA A 86 -4.63 12.36 -8.76
N LEU A 87 -5.38 12.01 -7.71
CA LEU A 87 -6.82 12.30 -7.61
C LEU A 87 -7.12 13.78 -7.30
N LEU A 88 -6.19 14.50 -6.66
CA LEU A 88 -6.40 15.85 -6.14
C LEU A 88 -5.74 16.96 -6.98
N SER A 89 -4.65 16.67 -7.69
CA SER A 89 -3.72 17.69 -8.22
C SER A 89 -3.61 17.78 -9.75
N GLY A 90 -4.46 17.04 -10.49
CA GLY A 90 -4.51 17.09 -11.95
C GLY A 90 -3.38 16.33 -12.68
N GLU A 91 -3.53 16.14 -13.99
CA GLU A 91 -2.67 15.22 -14.77
C GLU A 91 -1.20 15.64 -14.89
N ARG A 92 -0.93 16.96 -14.91
CA ARG A 92 0.43 17.50 -15.08
C ARG A 92 1.30 17.21 -13.87
N VAL A 93 0.79 17.46 -12.67
CA VAL A 93 1.47 17.17 -11.40
C VAL A 93 1.64 15.66 -11.24
N ALA A 94 0.60 14.88 -11.54
CA ALA A 94 0.68 13.41 -11.49
C ALA A 94 1.71 12.82 -12.48
N ARG A 95 1.94 13.46 -13.63
CA ARG A 95 2.96 13.03 -14.60
C ARG A 95 4.37 13.27 -14.06
N TRP A 96 4.66 14.49 -13.60
CA TRP A 96 5.98 14.81 -13.06
C TRP A 96 6.29 14.04 -11.78
N GLY A 97 5.29 13.87 -10.90
CA GLY A 97 5.42 13.03 -9.72
C GLY A 97 5.76 11.57 -10.05
N ARG A 98 5.17 11.00 -11.12
CA ARG A 98 5.51 9.65 -11.59
C ARG A 98 6.96 9.56 -12.08
N VAL A 99 7.43 10.54 -12.85
CA VAL A 99 8.82 10.55 -13.34
C VAL A 99 9.79 10.69 -12.18
N ALA A 100 9.57 11.66 -11.29
CA ALA A 100 10.41 11.86 -10.11
C ALA A 100 10.46 10.61 -9.24
N LEU A 101 9.31 9.95 -9.03
CA LEU A 101 9.25 8.75 -8.22
C LEU A 101 9.87 7.53 -8.90
N ALA A 102 9.77 7.41 -10.22
CA ALA A 102 10.48 6.39 -10.98
C ALA A 102 12.01 6.55 -10.86
N LEU A 103 12.51 7.79 -10.98
CA LEU A 103 13.93 8.10 -10.79
C LEU A 103 14.38 7.81 -9.35
N PHE A 104 13.59 8.25 -8.36
CA PHE A 104 13.85 7.92 -6.95
C PHE A 104 13.86 6.40 -6.72
N SER A 105 12.94 5.66 -7.34
CA SER A 105 12.88 4.20 -7.23
C SER A 105 14.12 3.54 -7.82
N ALA A 106 14.54 3.95 -9.01
CA ALA A 106 15.75 3.46 -9.65
C ALA A 106 17.00 3.77 -8.81
N PHE A 107 17.11 5.00 -8.30
CA PHE A 107 18.19 5.41 -7.42
C PHE A 107 18.22 4.59 -6.12
N ALA A 108 17.08 4.43 -5.46
CA ALA A 108 16.96 3.66 -4.23
C ALA A 108 17.34 2.20 -4.44
N VAL A 109 16.87 1.57 -5.53
CA VAL A 109 17.27 0.21 -5.89
C VAL A 109 18.78 0.12 -6.10
N GLY A 110 19.37 1.04 -6.88
CA GLY A 110 20.82 1.08 -7.11
C GLY A 110 21.62 1.20 -5.81
N VAL A 111 21.23 2.12 -4.92
CA VAL A 111 21.85 2.27 -3.59
C VAL A 111 21.72 0.97 -2.79
N MET A 112 20.54 0.36 -2.78
CA MET A 112 20.28 -0.86 -2.02
C MET A 112 20.99 -2.09 -2.60
N SER A 113 21.34 -2.10 -3.88
CA SER A 113 22.16 -3.15 -4.51
C SER A 113 23.63 -3.09 -4.07
N VAL A 114 24.18 -1.90 -3.84
CA VAL A 114 25.61 -1.73 -3.50
C VAL A 114 25.88 -1.42 -2.02
N ALA A 115 24.86 -1.04 -1.25
CA ALA A 115 25.02 -0.66 0.15
C ALA A 115 25.65 -1.80 0.97
N PRO A 116 26.74 -1.56 1.72
CA PRO A 116 27.31 -2.59 2.58
C PRO A 116 26.31 -3.02 3.65
N THR A 117 26.16 -4.34 3.81
CA THR A 117 25.37 -4.91 4.91
C THR A 117 26.31 -5.27 6.04
N ARG A 118 26.00 -4.83 7.25
CA ARG A 118 26.74 -5.14 8.48
C ARG A 118 25.91 -6.06 9.38
N GLY A 119 26.59 -6.77 10.27
CA GLY A 119 25.93 -7.62 11.26
C GLY A 119 25.45 -8.96 10.72
N ASP A 120 25.22 -9.87 11.66
CA ASP A 120 24.71 -11.20 11.38
C ASP A 120 23.17 -11.21 11.35
N PHE A 121 22.61 -12.05 10.49
CA PHE A 121 21.18 -12.26 10.39
C PHE A 121 20.76 -13.43 11.27
N PHE A 122 19.89 -13.18 12.23
CA PHE A 122 19.29 -14.21 13.08
C PHE A 122 17.94 -14.62 12.50
N ALA A 123 17.66 -15.93 12.44
CA ALA A 123 16.50 -16.49 11.76
C ALA A 123 15.15 -16.16 12.46
N ASP A 124 15.19 -15.79 13.73
CA ASP A 124 14.03 -15.60 14.62
C ASP A 124 13.79 -14.13 15.02
N GLN A 125 14.53 -13.20 14.41
CA GLN A 125 14.44 -11.78 14.72
C GLN A 125 14.28 -10.95 13.45
N LEU A 126 13.30 -10.06 13.45
CA LEU A 126 13.10 -9.08 12.40
C LEU A 126 14.32 -8.14 12.34
N PRO A 127 15.12 -8.12 11.25
CA PRO A 127 16.33 -7.32 11.20
C PRO A 127 16.01 -5.84 11.23
N ARG A 128 16.75 -5.09 12.05
CA ARG A 128 16.59 -3.63 12.14
C ARG A 128 17.56 -2.94 11.18
N ALA A 129 17.04 -1.94 10.47
CA ALA A 129 17.80 -1.24 9.45
C ALA A 129 19.02 -0.49 10.01
N ARG A 130 18.96 0.00 11.25
CA ARG A 130 20.08 0.71 11.90
C ARG A 130 21.28 -0.20 12.19
N ASP A 131 21.03 -1.49 12.41
CA ASP A 131 22.06 -2.46 12.74
C ASP A 131 22.75 -2.99 11.48
N HIS A 132 22.03 -2.97 10.35
CA HIS A 132 22.49 -3.59 9.10
C HIS A 132 22.88 -2.60 7.99
N PHE A 133 22.34 -1.37 7.99
CA PHE A 133 22.57 -0.39 6.93
C PHE A 133 23.18 0.92 7.44
N GLY A 134 24.00 1.52 6.58
CA GLY A 134 24.52 2.87 6.75
C GLY A 134 23.42 3.95 6.74
N ALA A 135 23.82 5.22 6.86
CA ALA A 135 22.87 6.32 6.92
C ALA A 135 22.02 6.45 5.64
N LEU A 136 22.63 6.29 4.46
CA LEU A 136 21.96 6.55 3.18
C LEU A 136 20.71 5.68 2.93
N PRO A 137 20.74 4.33 3.05
CA PRO A 137 19.52 3.51 2.98
C PRO A 137 18.41 3.94 3.95
N ARG A 138 18.79 4.34 5.17
CA ARG A 138 17.83 4.76 6.19
C ARG A 138 17.20 6.11 5.88
N VAL A 139 17.98 7.05 5.35
CA VAL A 139 17.49 8.34 4.86
C VAL A 139 16.53 8.11 3.68
N LEU A 140 16.86 7.22 2.75
CA LEU A 140 15.95 6.86 1.66
C LEU A 140 14.61 6.32 2.17
N ALA A 141 14.62 5.45 3.17
CA ALA A 141 13.39 4.97 3.79
C ALA A 141 12.62 6.09 4.50
N ALA A 142 13.32 6.95 5.25
CA ALA A 142 12.69 8.09 5.92
C ALA A 142 12.04 9.07 4.94
N VAL A 143 12.69 9.35 3.81
CA VAL A 143 12.14 10.20 2.74
C VAL A 143 11.01 9.49 2.02
N GLY A 144 11.22 8.23 1.62
CA GLY A 144 10.30 7.42 0.84
C GLY A 144 9.03 6.96 1.58
N SER A 145 9.05 6.99 2.91
CA SER A 145 7.86 6.74 3.74
C SER A 145 7.36 7.97 4.48
N GLY A 146 8.25 8.74 5.10
CA GLY A 146 7.88 9.87 5.96
C GLY A 146 7.23 11.02 5.21
N VAL A 147 7.85 11.50 4.12
CA VAL A 147 7.31 12.61 3.33
C VAL A 147 5.95 12.25 2.71
N PRO A 148 5.80 11.09 2.03
CA PRO A 148 4.51 10.62 1.53
C PRO A 148 3.44 10.47 2.62
N ALA A 149 3.79 9.93 3.79
CA ALA A 149 2.86 9.78 4.90
C ALA A 149 2.32 11.15 5.35
N VAL A 150 3.21 12.14 5.54
CA VAL A 150 2.80 13.52 5.90
C VAL A 150 1.86 14.10 4.86
N VAL A 151 2.15 13.90 3.57
CA VAL A 151 1.28 14.38 2.48
C VAL A 151 -0.09 13.71 2.52
N ILE A 152 -0.16 12.40 2.78
CA ILE A 152 -1.43 11.68 2.93
C ILE A 152 -2.22 12.22 4.12
N PHE A 153 -1.59 12.37 5.29
CA PHE A 153 -2.25 12.85 6.50
C PHE A 153 -2.72 14.30 6.37
N ALA A 154 -1.88 15.18 5.83
CA ALA A 154 -2.23 16.58 5.59
C ALA A 154 -3.38 16.69 4.58
N GLY A 155 -3.35 15.91 3.49
CA GLY A 155 -4.43 15.86 2.51
C GLY A 155 -5.76 15.37 3.11
N ALA A 156 -5.71 14.34 3.95
CA ALA A 156 -6.89 13.83 4.67
C ALA A 156 -7.47 14.88 5.63
N LEU A 157 -6.62 15.51 6.45
CA LEU A 157 -7.04 16.52 7.42
C LEU A 157 -7.62 17.76 6.71
N TRP A 158 -6.96 18.22 5.65
CA TRP A 158 -7.47 19.32 4.81
C TRP A 158 -8.86 19.00 4.25
N SER A 159 -9.08 17.77 3.78
CA SER A 159 -10.39 17.33 3.30
C SER A 159 -11.46 17.36 4.39
N ILE A 160 -11.14 16.95 5.62
CA ILE A 160 -12.05 16.99 6.77
C ILE A 160 -12.38 18.43 7.15
N VAL A 161 -11.37 19.30 7.29
CA VAL A 161 -11.56 20.70 7.67
C VAL A 161 -12.39 21.45 6.63
N ARG A 162 -12.16 21.20 5.33
CA ARG A 162 -12.95 21.78 4.25
C ARG A 162 -14.42 21.35 4.33
N LEU A 163 -14.70 20.09 4.68
CA LEU A 163 -16.05 19.57 4.85
C LEU A 163 -16.72 20.15 6.12
N ALA A 164 -15.99 20.28 7.22
CA ALA A 164 -16.51 20.87 8.45
C ALA A 164 -16.83 22.37 8.30
N ARG A 165 -16.02 23.11 7.54
CA ARG A 165 -16.22 24.55 7.27
C ARG A 165 -17.33 24.83 6.25
N ARG A 166 -17.78 23.84 5.49
CA ARG A 166 -18.92 23.94 4.57
C ARG A 166 -20.00 22.95 5.02
N ARG A 167 -20.89 23.39 5.92
CA ARG A 167 -22.09 22.61 6.34
C ARG A 167 -22.69 21.92 5.09
N ALA A 168 -22.72 20.59 5.11
CA ALA A 168 -22.76 19.67 3.96
C ALA A 168 -23.70 20.04 2.79
N PRO A 169 -23.35 19.65 1.55
CA PRO A 169 -23.67 18.29 1.10
C PRO A 169 -22.44 17.47 0.71
N ALA A 170 -22.56 16.17 0.97
CA ALA A 170 -21.60 15.16 0.57
C ALA A 170 -21.38 15.15 -0.95
N ALA A 171 -20.11 14.97 -1.33
CA ALA A 171 -19.63 14.49 -2.61
C ALA A 171 -20.16 15.21 -3.86
N THR A 172 -19.38 16.13 -4.41
CA THR A 172 -19.25 16.24 -5.86
C THR A 172 -18.00 17.04 -6.23
N THR A 173 -17.00 16.37 -6.77
CA THR A 173 -16.26 16.93 -7.90
C THR A 173 -16.18 15.81 -8.92
N ALA A 174 -16.93 16.02 -10.00
CA ALA A 174 -17.25 15.05 -11.01
C ALA A 174 -15.98 14.52 -11.69
N HIS A 175 -15.77 13.20 -11.65
CA HIS A 175 -15.25 12.41 -12.77
C HIS A 175 -16.05 11.10 -12.81
N ARG A 176 -17.05 11.07 -13.70
CA ARG A 176 -17.96 9.95 -14.02
C ARG A 176 -19.02 9.66 -12.95
N ARG A 177 -20.30 9.71 -13.34
CA ARG A 177 -21.44 9.16 -12.58
C ARG A 177 -21.17 7.68 -12.32
N VAL A 178 -20.58 7.35 -11.19
CA VAL A 178 -20.51 5.97 -10.70
C VAL A 178 -21.65 5.82 -9.71
N THR A 179 -22.66 5.03 -10.08
CA THR A 179 -23.80 4.67 -9.23
C THR A 179 -23.37 3.67 -8.15
N VAL A 180 -22.35 4.01 -7.36
CA VAL A 180 -22.05 3.27 -6.12
C VAL A 180 -22.93 3.84 -5.02
N SER A 181 -23.65 3.00 -4.29
CA SER A 181 -24.47 3.46 -3.18
C SER A 181 -23.62 4.20 -2.14
N PRO A 182 -24.08 5.35 -1.59
CA PRO A 182 -23.32 6.12 -0.60
C PRO A 182 -22.82 5.28 0.58
N ARG A 183 -23.67 4.37 1.07
CA ARG A 183 -23.33 3.40 2.14
C ARG A 183 -22.12 2.53 1.78
N ARG A 184 -22.01 2.08 0.54
CA ARG A 184 -20.92 1.19 0.09
C ARG A 184 -19.60 1.94 -0.05
N LEU A 185 -19.63 3.19 -0.52
CA LEU A 185 -18.44 4.06 -0.52
C LEU A 185 -17.94 4.35 0.90
N MET A 186 -18.87 4.62 1.84
CA MET A 186 -18.53 4.81 3.25
C MET A 186 -17.89 3.55 3.85
N MET A 187 -18.46 2.37 3.61
CA MET A 187 -17.90 1.09 4.09
C MET A 187 -16.53 0.79 3.48
N SER A 188 -16.34 1.06 2.19
CA SER A 188 -15.04 0.91 1.54
C SER A 188 -13.98 1.81 2.19
N ASN A 189 -14.29 3.10 2.37
CA ASN A 189 -13.37 4.04 3.02
C ASN A 189 -13.08 3.65 4.48
N LEU A 190 -14.08 3.17 5.21
CA LEU A 190 -13.91 2.70 6.58
C LEU A 190 -12.98 1.47 6.63
N LEU A 191 -13.18 0.49 5.75
CA LEU A 191 -12.32 -0.68 5.65
C LEU A 191 -10.89 -0.28 5.26
N ILE A 192 -10.72 0.62 4.30
CA ILE A 192 -9.39 1.10 3.91
C ILE A 192 -8.68 1.81 5.09
N ALA A 193 -9.41 2.67 5.81
CA ALA A 193 -8.88 3.35 6.99
C ALA A 193 -8.52 2.35 8.10
N LEU A 194 -9.39 1.37 8.38
CA LEU A 194 -9.15 0.35 9.39
C LEU A 194 -7.94 -0.53 9.03
N GLY A 195 -7.82 -0.97 7.78
CA GLY A 195 -6.67 -1.76 7.32
C GLY A 195 -5.37 -0.98 7.47
N THR A 196 -5.38 0.32 7.15
CA THR A 196 -4.21 1.20 7.33
C THR A 196 -3.84 1.37 8.80
N LEU A 197 -4.83 1.51 9.69
CA LEU A 197 -4.61 1.56 11.13
C LEU A 197 -4.00 0.26 11.66
N VAL A 198 -4.50 -0.89 11.21
CA VAL A 198 -3.97 -2.21 11.60
C VAL A 198 -2.51 -2.35 11.17
N LEU A 199 -2.17 -2.00 9.93
CA LEU A 199 -0.79 -2.02 9.43
C LEU A 199 0.14 -1.12 10.27
N SER A 200 -0.36 0.01 10.75
CA SER A 200 0.42 0.96 11.56
C SER A 200 0.59 0.51 13.02
N ALA A 201 -0.24 -0.41 13.51
CA ALA A 201 -0.27 -0.86 14.90
C ALA A 201 0.83 -1.87 15.27
N SER A 202 1.67 -2.29 14.32
CA SER A 202 2.72 -3.30 14.53
C SER A 202 3.62 -2.96 15.72
N GLY A 203 4.12 -1.73 15.82
CA GLY A 203 5.03 -1.31 16.90
C GLY A 203 4.39 -1.36 18.29
N SER A 204 3.07 -1.11 18.39
CA SER A 204 2.34 -1.18 19.66
C SER A 204 2.17 -2.62 20.16
N LEU A 205 2.17 -3.60 19.26
CA LEU A 205 2.02 -5.02 19.58
C LEU A 205 3.36 -5.74 19.78
N ALA A 206 4.46 -5.13 19.37
CA ALA A 206 5.81 -5.71 19.42
C ALA A 206 6.22 -6.15 20.84
N GLY A 207 5.88 -5.37 21.88
CA GLY A 207 6.21 -5.71 23.27
C GLY A 207 5.47 -6.93 23.82
N ARG A 208 4.35 -7.35 23.20
CA ARG A 208 3.53 -8.49 23.66
C ARG A 208 3.74 -9.76 22.83
N LEU A 209 3.94 -9.59 21.52
CA LEU A 209 4.01 -10.71 20.57
C LEU A 209 5.44 -10.96 20.06
N GLY A 210 6.39 -10.08 20.35
CA GLY A 210 7.68 -10.02 19.65
C GLY A 210 7.58 -9.24 18.34
N GLU A 211 8.68 -8.60 17.92
CA GLU A 211 8.69 -7.69 16.76
C GLU A 211 8.23 -8.38 15.47
N GLU A 212 8.78 -9.57 15.17
CA GLU A 212 8.47 -10.30 13.94
C GLU A 212 7.00 -10.78 13.88
N ARG A 213 6.50 -11.37 14.97
CA ARG A 213 5.12 -11.86 15.02
C ARG A 213 4.12 -10.70 14.98
N ALA A 214 4.38 -9.62 15.72
CA ALA A 214 3.53 -8.44 15.73
C ALA A 214 3.43 -7.82 14.32
N PHE A 215 4.57 -7.69 13.63
CA PHE A 215 4.62 -7.21 12.26
C PHE A 215 3.85 -8.13 11.30
N THR A 216 4.06 -9.44 11.39
CA THR A 216 3.44 -10.39 10.46
C THR A 216 1.92 -10.49 10.65
N VAL A 217 1.45 -10.50 11.89
CA VAL A 217 0.00 -10.51 12.22
C VAL A 217 -0.68 -9.25 11.67
N THR A 218 -0.11 -8.08 11.96
CA THR A 218 -0.68 -6.81 11.49
C THR A 218 -0.61 -6.68 9.98
N LEU A 219 0.47 -7.13 9.34
CA LEU A 219 0.61 -7.18 7.89
C LEU A 219 -0.48 -8.04 7.25
N SER A 220 -0.67 -9.27 7.74
CA SER A 220 -1.64 -10.23 7.22
C SER A 220 -3.09 -9.75 7.40
N VAL A 221 -3.45 -9.32 8.62
CA VAL A 221 -4.82 -8.84 8.88
C VAL A 221 -5.07 -7.52 8.13
N GLY A 222 -4.11 -6.61 8.14
CA GLY A 222 -4.23 -5.31 7.48
C GLY A 222 -4.44 -5.42 5.97
N VAL A 223 -3.69 -6.28 5.28
CA VAL A 223 -3.83 -6.44 3.82
C VAL A 223 -5.18 -7.06 3.43
N VAL A 224 -5.69 -8.01 4.22
CA VAL A 224 -7.03 -8.60 3.99
C VAL A 224 -8.12 -7.54 4.10
N ILE A 225 -8.06 -6.71 5.16
CA ILE A 225 -9.04 -5.64 5.37
C ILE A 225 -8.95 -4.60 4.24
N LEU A 226 -7.74 -4.20 3.84
CA LEU A 226 -7.53 -3.27 2.72
C LEU A 226 -8.12 -3.82 1.42
N PHE A 227 -7.85 -5.10 1.11
CA PHE A 227 -8.33 -5.72 -0.10
C PHE A 227 -9.86 -5.84 -0.12
N ALA A 228 -10.48 -6.23 1.00
CA ALA A 228 -11.94 -6.22 1.15
C ALA A 228 -12.52 -4.80 0.94
N GLY A 229 -11.89 -3.77 1.51
CA GLY A 229 -12.24 -2.38 1.28
C GLY A 229 -12.18 -1.98 -0.20
N PHE A 230 -11.14 -2.43 -0.91
CA PHE A 230 -11.02 -2.17 -2.35
C PHE A 230 -12.09 -2.91 -3.17
N LEU A 231 -12.39 -4.17 -2.86
CA LEU A 231 -13.42 -4.95 -3.57
C LEU A 231 -14.83 -4.39 -3.33
N THR A 232 -15.14 -3.90 -2.12
CA THR A 232 -16.46 -3.32 -1.81
C THR A 232 -16.75 -2.07 -2.64
N ALA A 233 -15.75 -1.22 -2.92
CA ALA A 233 -15.87 -0.10 -3.87
C ALA A 233 -16.06 -0.54 -5.33
N SER A 234 -15.79 -1.80 -5.65
CA SER A 234 -15.52 -2.26 -7.01
C SER A 234 -16.67 -2.99 -7.71
N VAL A 235 -17.70 -3.42 -6.99
CA VAL A 235 -18.84 -4.15 -7.55
C VAL A 235 -19.71 -3.18 -8.37
N ARG A 236 -19.78 -3.41 -9.68
CA ARG A 236 -20.66 -2.66 -10.60
C ARG A 236 -22.11 -3.15 -10.43
N THR A 237 -23.03 -2.20 -10.41
CA THR A 237 -24.45 -2.40 -10.70
C THR A 237 -24.58 -2.99 -12.10
N SER A 238 -25.15 -4.18 -12.21
CA SER A 238 -25.54 -4.78 -13.50
C SER A 238 -26.61 -3.90 -14.15
N THR A 239 -26.27 -3.42 -15.34
CA THR A 239 -27.13 -2.98 -16.45
C THR A 239 -28.65 -3.07 -16.25
N GLN A 240 -29.28 -1.93 -15.95
CA GLN A 240 -30.66 -1.63 -16.35
C GLN A 240 -30.64 -1.31 -17.86
N PHE A 241 -30.83 -2.31 -18.72
CA PHE A 241 -31.00 -2.13 -20.17
C PHE A 241 -31.99 -3.16 -20.75
N ALA A 242 -33.04 -3.53 -20.01
CA ALA A 242 -33.98 -4.56 -20.46
C ALA A 242 -35.47 -4.23 -20.27
N THR A 243 -35.87 -2.97 -20.05
CA THR A 243 -37.30 -2.63 -19.86
C THR A 243 -37.83 -1.47 -20.71
N GLN A 244 -37.02 -0.89 -21.61
CA GLN A 244 -37.50 0.16 -22.54
C GLN A 244 -37.79 -0.33 -23.97
N HIS A 245 -37.50 -1.60 -24.30
CA HIS A 245 -37.76 -2.15 -25.64
C HIS A 245 -39.02 -3.02 -25.75
N LEU A 246 -39.82 -3.15 -24.69
CA LEU A 246 -41.10 -3.87 -24.71
C LEU A 246 -42.33 -2.93 -24.75
N ALA A 247 -42.12 -1.64 -25.01
CA ALA A 247 -43.20 -0.63 -25.05
C ALA A 247 -43.16 0.22 -26.32
N ARG A 248 -42.89 -0.41 -27.48
CA ARG A 248 -43.13 0.19 -28.79
C ARG A 248 -43.77 -0.82 -29.71
#